data_AF-A0A7J7M511-F1
#
_entry.id   AF-A0A7J7M511-F1
#
_cell.length_a   1.000
_cell.length_b   1.000
_cell.length_c   1.000
_cell.angle_alpha   90.00
_cell.angle_beta   90.00
_cell.angle_gamma   90.00
#
_symmetry.space_group_name_H-M   'P 1'
#
loop_
_entity.id
_entity.type
_entity.pdbx_description
1 polymer ?
#
loop_
_entity_poly.entity_id
_entity_poly.type
_entity_poly.pdbx_seq_one_letter_code
_entity_poly.pdbx_strand_id
1 'polypeptide(L)'
;MIGIDLACNLHTAFGNWFPGSKTLLAQAMNKIIKPNPALYVMRERIRKDLQLYSSKPMKPYLSSQNYGEIFSNQIIWFVDDTNFYRVTIHKTFDGNLTTMPISGAIFIFNPRTGQMFLKIIHASVWAGQKCLGQLAKWKIAEEVVVL
;
A
#
# COMPACT_ATOMS: atom_id res chain seq x y z
N MET A 1 21.99 5.21 -22.22
CA MET A 1 21.09 4.08 -21.87
C MET A 1 21.50 3.51 -20.53
N ILE A 2 20.54 3.24 -19.65
CA ILE A 2 20.77 2.58 -18.35
C ILE A 2 20.06 1.24 -18.41
N GLY A 3 20.79 0.16 -18.18
CA GLY A 3 20.25 -1.20 -18.06
C GLY A 3 20.07 -1.57 -16.60
N ILE A 4 18.94 -2.19 -16.28
CA ILE A 4 18.66 -2.73 -14.95
C ILE A 4 18.20 -4.17 -15.13
N ASP A 5 18.95 -5.10 -14.54
CA ASP A 5 18.56 -6.49 -14.43
C ASP A 5 17.73 -6.69 -13.17
N LEU A 6 16.43 -6.92 -13.35
CA LEU A 6 15.47 -7.09 -12.28
C LEU A 6 15.62 -8.42 -11.52
N ALA A 7 16.17 -9.46 -12.17
CA ALA A 7 16.33 -10.78 -11.57
C ALA A 7 17.59 -10.83 -10.70
N CYS A 8 18.71 -10.32 -11.21
CA CYS A 8 19.99 -10.31 -10.49
C CYS A 8 20.22 -9.04 -9.67
N ASN A 9 19.32 -8.05 -9.72
CA ASN A 9 19.44 -6.76 -9.03
C ASN A 9 20.74 -6.01 -9.41
N LEU A 10 21.16 -6.13 -10.67
CA LEU A 10 22.34 -5.48 -11.25
C LEU A 10 21.91 -4.28 -12.09
N HIS A 11 22.80 -3.31 -12.26
CA HIS A 11 22.57 -2.18 -13.15
C HIS A 11 23.86 -1.74 -13.83
N THR A 12 23.74 -1.28 -15.07
CA THR A 12 24.85 -0.76 -15.88
C THR A 12 24.38 0.44 -16.68
N ALA A 13 25.32 1.24 -17.18
CA ALA A 13 24.99 2.38 -18.03
C ALA A 13 26.01 2.53 -19.14
N PHE A 14 25.52 2.79 -20.35
CA PHE A 14 26.30 2.96 -21.56
C PHE A 14 25.81 4.17 -22.36
N GLY A 15 26.72 4.98 -22.89
CA GLY A 15 26.40 6.17 -23.68
C GLY A 15 27.44 7.28 -23.52
N ASN A 16 27.09 8.46 -23.99
CA ASN A 16 27.94 9.65 -23.90
C ASN A 16 27.87 10.25 -22.48
N TRP A 17 29.04 10.59 -21.94
CA TRP A 17 29.20 11.16 -20.60
C TRP A 17 29.82 12.54 -20.71
N PHE A 18 29.14 13.55 -20.16
CA PHE A 18 29.76 14.86 -19.93
C PHE A 18 30.48 14.87 -18.56
N PRO A 19 31.43 15.80 -18.31
CA PRO A 19 32.17 15.86 -17.04
C PRO A 19 31.23 15.84 -15.82
N GLY A 20 31.49 14.97 -14.86
CA GLY A 20 30.69 14.80 -13.64
C GLY A 20 29.43 13.94 -13.76
N SER A 21 28.94 13.64 -14.98
CA SER A 21 27.72 12.83 -15.16
C SER A 21 27.86 11.38 -14.67
N LYS A 22 29.03 10.78 -14.84
CA LYS A 22 29.29 9.38 -14.45
C LYS A 22 29.30 9.19 -12.93
N THR A 23 29.92 10.10 -12.19
CA THR A 23 29.96 10.07 -10.72
C THR A 23 28.58 10.34 -10.12
N LEU A 24 27.84 11.31 -10.70
CA LEU A 24 26.46 11.57 -10.32
C LEU A 24 25.58 10.34 -10.50
N LEU A 25 25.65 9.69 -11.66
CA LEU A 25 24.82 8.51 -11.92
C LEU A 25 25.17 7.35 -10.98
N ALA A 26 26.45 7.09 -10.74
CA ALA A 26 26.86 6.03 -9.83
C ALA A 26 26.30 6.25 -8.41
N GLN A 27 26.36 7.48 -7.89
CA GLN A 27 25.78 7.83 -6.60
C GLN A 27 24.24 7.74 -6.61
N ALA A 28 23.59 8.20 -7.68
CA ALA A 28 22.14 8.14 -7.82
C ALA A 28 21.63 6.71 -7.87
N MET A 29 22.25 5.83 -8.67
CA MET A 29 21.84 4.43 -8.80
C MET A 29 22.00 3.66 -7.49
N ASN A 30 23.05 3.93 -6.72
CA ASN A 30 23.22 3.37 -5.38
C ASN A 30 22.09 3.79 -4.42
N LYS A 31 21.57 5.02 -4.57
CA LYS A 31 20.41 5.51 -3.82
C LYS A 31 19.06 5.04 -4.37
N ILE A 32 18.97 4.61 -5.64
CA ILE A 32 17.72 4.13 -6.23
C ILE A 32 17.56 2.63 -5.98
N ILE A 33 18.58 1.81 -6.27
CA ILE A 33 18.45 0.34 -6.31
C ILE A 33 17.98 -0.27 -4.97
N LYS A 34 18.40 0.32 -3.84
CA LYS A 34 18.14 -0.19 -2.48
C LYS A 34 16.77 0.25 -1.94
N PRO A 35 16.48 1.56 -1.77
CA PRO A 35 15.24 2.02 -1.13
C PRO A 35 14.06 2.21 -2.09
N ASN A 36 14.20 2.01 -3.41
CA ASN A 36 13.09 2.20 -4.35
C ASN A 36 11.88 1.32 -3.97
N PRO A 37 10.70 1.90 -3.69
CA PRO A 37 9.53 1.15 -3.26
C PRO A 37 9.03 0.12 -4.27
N ALA A 38 9.10 0.42 -5.57
CA ALA A 38 8.66 -0.51 -6.61
C ALA A 38 9.59 -1.74 -6.71
N LEU A 39 10.91 -1.52 -6.67
CA LEU A 39 11.89 -2.61 -6.61
C LEU A 39 11.78 -3.41 -5.31
N TYR A 40 11.45 -2.75 -4.20
CA TYR A 40 11.17 -3.42 -2.94
C TYR A 40 9.94 -4.33 -3.04
N VAL A 41 8.81 -3.82 -3.55
CA VAL A 41 7.57 -4.61 -3.75
C VAL A 41 7.83 -5.80 -4.67
N MET A 42 8.59 -5.62 -5.75
CA MET A 42 8.99 -6.72 -6.64
C MET A 42 9.76 -7.81 -5.89
N ARG A 43 10.79 -7.43 -5.10
CA ARG A 43 11.58 -8.38 -4.31
C ARG A 43 10.76 -9.09 -3.25
N GLU A 44 9.83 -8.40 -2.59
CA GLU A 44 8.92 -9.02 -1.62
C GLU A 44 7.95 -10.01 -2.27
N ARG A 45 7.45 -9.73 -3.48
CA ARG A 45 6.64 -10.69 -4.25
C ARG A 45 7.45 -11.95 -4.57
N ILE A 46 8.67 -11.80 -5.09
CA ILE A 46 9.57 -12.94 -5.38
C ILE A 46 9.85 -13.75 -4.10
N ARG A 47 10.14 -13.09 -2.96
CA ARG A 47 10.35 -13.78 -1.68
C ARG A 47 9.12 -14.56 -1.23
N LYS A 48 7.93 -13.97 -1.36
CA LYS A 48 6.68 -14.62 -1.00
C LYS A 48 6.40 -15.85 -1.88
N ASP A 49 6.63 -15.74 -3.19
CA ASP A 49 6.43 -16.86 -4.13
C ASP A 49 7.44 -17.99 -3.88
N LEU A 50 8.68 -17.64 -3.52
CA LEU A 50 9.72 -18.58 -3.10
C LEU A 50 9.59 -19.04 -1.63
N GLN A 51 8.57 -18.56 -0.90
CA GLN A 51 8.32 -18.88 0.50
C GLN A 51 9.49 -18.56 1.46
N LEU A 52 10.26 -17.53 1.13
CA LEU A 52 11.37 -17.05 1.94
C LEU A 52 10.87 -16.01 2.95
N TYR A 53 10.62 -16.43 4.19
CA TYR A 53 10.14 -15.56 5.26
C TYR A 53 11.27 -15.09 6.18
N SER A 54 11.27 -13.80 6.52
CA SER A 54 12.10 -13.22 7.58
C SER A 54 11.19 -12.79 8.73
N SER A 55 11.53 -13.20 9.95
CA SER A 55 10.75 -12.88 11.15
C SER A 55 11.01 -11.48 11.73
N LYS A 56 11.99 -10.74 11.21
CA LYS A 56 12.34 -9.41 11.71
C LYS A 56 11.44 -8.33 11.07
N PRO A 57 10.58 -7.64 11.84
CA PRO A 57 9.82 -6.50 11.31
C PRO A 57 10.77 -5.35 10.99
N MET A 58 10.64 -4.78 9.79
CA MET A 58 11.50 -3.66 9.34
C MET A 58 11.18 -2.34 10.05
N LYS A 59 9.95 -2.20 10.59
CA LYS A 59 9.53 -1.09 11.45
C LYS A 59 8.81 -1.64 12.68
N PRO A 60 9.04 -1.08 13.88
CA PRO A 60 8.29 -1.45 15.06
C PRO A 60 6.81 -1.09 14.88
N TYR A 61 5.92 -1.96 15.35
CA TYR A 61 4.50 -1.65 15.41
C TYR A 61 4.25 -0.53 16.43
N LEU A 62 3.13 0.18 16.25
CA LEU A 62 2.63 1.08 17.29
C LEU A 62 2.22 0.25 18.52
N SER A 63 2.62 0.70 19.69
CA SER A 63 2.48 0.04 20.98
C SER A 63 2.40 1.08 22.09
N SER A 64 2.11 0.64 23.32
CA SER A 64 2.15 1.53 24.49
C SER A 64 3.53 2.15 24.72
N GLN A 65 4.61 1.52 24.26
CA GLN A 65 5.98 1.99 24.45
C GLN A 65 6.34 3.18 23.54
N ASN A 66 5.79 3.23 22.31
CA ASN A 66 6.06 4.28 21.31
C ASN A 66 4.82 5.13 20.99
N TYR A 67 3.77 5.05 21.81
CA TYR A 67 2.54 5.82 21.61
C TYR A 67 2.75 7.33 21.65
N GLY A 68 3.81 7.84 22.29
CA GLY A 68 4.11 9.28 22.25
C GLY A 68 4.47 9.79 20.85
N GLU A 69 5.00 8.94 19.97
CA GLU A 69 5.52 9.35 18.65
C GLU A 69 4.44 9.85 17.70
N ILE A 70 3.19 9.40 17.88
CA ILE A 70 2.06 9.83 17.04
C ILE A 70 1.69 11.30 17.22
N PHE A 71 2.15 11.95 18.30
CA PHE A 71 1.93 13.38 18.58
C PHE A 71 3.13 14.26 18.25
N SER A 72 4.13 13.73 17.52
CA SER A 72 5.30 14.48 17.10
C SER A 72 4.95 15.63 16.14
N ASN A 73 5.96 16.43 15.78
CA ASN A 73 5.78 17.50 14.81
C ASN A 73 5.52 16.99 13.37
N GLN A 74 5.65 15.68 13.11
CA GLN A 74 5.29 15.07 11.84
C GLN A 74 3.76 14.99 11.66
N ILE A 75 3.30 15.06 10.41
CA ILE A 75 1.89 14.80 10.09
C ILE A 75 1.72 13.29 9.98
N ILE A 76 0.93 12.73 10.88
CA ILE A 76 0.64 11.29 10.96
C ILE A 76 -0.85 11.09 10.75
N TRP A 77 -1.21 10.08 9.95
CA TRP A 77 -2.61 9.73 9.67
C TRP A 77 -2.87 8.29 10.10
N PHE A 78 -3.96 8.09 10.82
CA PHE A 78 -4.61 6.78 10.94
C PHE A 78 -5.51 6.57 9.74
N VAL A 79 -5.45 5.38 9.15
CA VAL A 79 -6.36 4.93 8.10
C VAL A 79 -7.05 3.68 8.63
N ASP A 80 -8.36 3.75 8.80
CA ASP A 80 -9.21 2.61 9.19
C ASP A 80 -10.14 2.24 8.03
N ASP A 81 -10.01 0.99 7.60
CA ASP A 81 -10.73 0.38 6.49
C ASP A 81 -11.74 -0.69 6.94
N THR A 82 -11.94 -0.85 8.25
CA THR A 82 -12.83 -1.87 8.84
C THR A 82 -14.24 -1.81 8.24
N ASN A 83 -14.72 -0.60 7.95
CA ASN A 83 -16.05 -0.35 7.40
C ASN A 83 -16.07 -0.05 5.89
N PHE A 84 -14.97 -0.30 5.18
CA PHE A 84 -14.86 0.03 3.74
C PHE A 84 -15.73 -0.88 2.87
N TYR A 85 -15.64 -2.19 3.08
CA TYR A 85 -16.44 -3.18 2.37
C TYR A 85 -17.33 -3.93 3.35
N ARG A 86 -18.62 -3.60 3.33
CA ARG A 86 -19.63 -4.16 4.23
C ARG A 86 -20.66 -4.93 3.43
N VAL A 87 -21.15 -6.02 4.01
CA VAL A 87 -22.18 -6.86 3.40
C VAL A 87 -23.30 -7.12 4.37
N THR A 88 -24.52 -7.23 3.86
CA THR A 88 -25.67 -7.82 4.54
C THR A 88 -25.90 -9.22 4.02
N ILE A 89 -26.33 -10.12 4.90
CA ILE A 89 -26.60 -11.52 4.55
C ILE A 89 -28.12 -11.70 4.47
N HIS A 90 -28.59 -12.30 3.38
CA HIS A 90 -29.99 -12.57 3.11
C HIS A 90 -30.18 -14.04 2.76
N LYS A 91 -31.24 -14.64 3.29
CA LYS A 91 -31.62 -16.01 2.93
C LYS A 91 -32.55 -15.98 1.73
N THR A 92 -32.19 -16.66 0.65
CA THR A 92 -33.04 -16.83 -0.53
C THR A 92 -34.18 -17.81 -0.24
N PHE A 93 -35.21 -17.80 -1.08
CA PHE A 93 -36.33 -18.74 -0.99
C PHE A 93 -35.86 -20.21 -0.98
N ASP A 94 -34.87 -20.54 -1.81
CA ASP A 94 -34.27 -21.89 -1.90
C ASP A 94 -33.41 -22.28 -0.68
N GLY A 95 -33.32 -21.41 0.33
CA GLY A 95 -32.60 -21.66 1.58
C GLY A 95 -31.11 -21.24 1.57
N ASN A 96 -30.54 -20.88 0.42
CA ASN A 96 -29.16 -20.40 0.32
C ASN A 96 -28.94 -19.04 1.00
N LEU A 97 -27.74 -18.83 1.55
CA LEU A 97 -27.31 -17.53 2.06
C LEU A 97 -26.59 -16.76 0.97
N THR A 98 -27.04 -15.54 0.71
CA THR A 98 -26.45 -14.61 -0.26
C THR A 98 -26.00 -13.34 0.45
N THR A 99 -24.94 -12.72 -0.04
CA THR A 99 -24.42 -11.46 0.52
C THR A 99 -24.68 -10.33 -0.47
N MET A 100 -25.22 -9.22 0.01
CA MET A 100 -25.33 -7.98 -0.78
C MET A 100 -24.44 -6.90 -0.17
N PRO A 101 -23.63 -6.21 -0.99
CA PRO A 101 -22.81 -5.11 -0.52
C PRO A 101 -23.68 -3.91 -0.14
N ILE A 102 -23.34 -3.27 0.95
CA ILE A 102 -23.92 -1.99 1.38
C ILE A 102 -22.84 -0.90 1.32
N SER A 103 -23.28 0.36 1.39
CA SER A 103 -22.34 1.48 1.42
C SER A 103 -21.40 1.38 2.63
N GLY A 104 -20.13 1.64 2.37
CA GLY A 104 -19.06 1.64 3.35
C GLY A 104 -18.42 3.02 3.51
N ALA A 105 -17.35 3.08 4.30
CA ALA A 105 -16.58 4.29 4.46
C ALA A 105 -15.11 4.00 4.79
N ILE A 106 -14.22 4.92 4.41
CA ILE A 106 -12.84 5.00 4.90
C ILE A 106 -12.77 6.12 5.93
N PHE A 107 -12.13 5.84 7.05
CA PHE A 107 -11.84 6.79 8.11
C PHE A 107 -10.36 7.18 8.06
N ILE A 108 -10.06 8.46 7.85
CA ILE A 108 -8.70 8.99 7.90
C ILE A 108 -8.64 10.06 8.99
N PHE A 109 -7.74 9.91 9.96
CA PHE A 109 -7.72 10.73 11.16
C PHE A 109 -6.31 11.19 11.54
N ASN A 110 -6.15 12.48 11.84
CA ASN A 110 -4.91 13.05 12.37
C ASN A 110 -5.00 13.14 13.90
N PRO A 111 -4.21 12.36 14.66
CA PRO A 111 -4.30 12.32 16.11
C PRO A 111 -3.82 13.61 16.79
N ARG A 112 -3.01 14.43 16.11
CA ARG A 112 -2.48 15.67 16.68
C ARG A 112 -3.45 16.84 16.51
N THR A 113 -4.06 16.97 15.34
CA THR A 113 -4.96 18.10 15.04
C THR A 113 -6.43 17.78 15.25
N GLY A 114 -6.79 16.50 15.34
CA GLY A 114 -8.17 16.04 15.36
C GLY A 114 -8.87 16.08 14.00
N GLN A 115 -8.17 16.46 12.92
CA GLN A 115 -8.75 16.52 11.58
C GLN A 115 -9.17 15.11 11.12
N MET A 116 -10.38 15.02 10.58
CA MET A 116 -10.96 13.77 10.11
C MET A 116 -11.43 13.92 8.66
N PHE A 117 -11.12 12.94 7.84
CA PHE A 117 -11.75 12.72 6.54
C PHE A 117 -12.57 11.45 6.58
N LEU A 118 -13.86 11.59 6.26
CA LEU A 118 -14.78 10.47 6.10
C LEU A 118 -15.17 10.37 4.64
N LYS A 119 -14.68 9.34 3.95
CA LYS A 119 -15.00 9.10 2.55
C LYS A 119 -16.03 7.99 2.44
N ILE A 120 -17.24 8.35 2.01
CA ILE A 120 -18.34 7.40 1.80
C ILE A 120 -18.15 6.69 0.47
N ILE A 121 -18.26 5.37 0.50
CA ILE A 121 -18.13 4.49 -0.67
C ILE A 121 -19.49 3.89 -0.93
N HIS A 122 -20.14 4.38 -1.98
CA HIS A 122 -21.47 3.93 -2.33
C HIS A 122 -21.46 2.48 -2.86
N ALA A 123 -22.52 1.73 -2.59
CA ALA A 123 -22.62 0.32 -2.99
C ALA A 123 -22.46 0.08 -4.51
N SER A 124 -22.76 1.08 -5.34
CA SER A 124 -22.58 1.02 -6.80
C SER A 124 -21.14 0.75 -7.24
N VAL A 125 -20.14 1.08 -6.41
CA VAL A 125 -18.72 0.82 -6.66
C VAL A 125 -18.42 -0.68 -6.81
N TRP A 126 -19.29 -1.53 -6.25
CA TRP A 126 -19.19 -2.99 -6.25
C TRP A 126 -20.03 -3.65 -7.35
N ALA A 127 -20.86 -2.89 -8.06
CA ALA A 127 -21.75 -3.45 -9.08
C ALA A 127 -20.96 -4.11 -10.21
N GLY A 128 -21.35 -5.34 -10.56
CA GLY A 128 -20.71 -6.12 -11.63
C GLY A 128 -19.31 -6.66 -11.32
N GLN A 129 -18.80 -6.46 -10.10
CA GLN A 129 -17.47 -6.92 -9.70
C GLN A 129 -17.52 -8.29 -9.01
N LYS A 130 -16.42 -9.05 -9.10
CA LYS A 130 -16.22 -10.34 -8.43
C LYS A 130 -15.02 -10.27 -7.48
N CYS A 131 -14.90 -11.24 -6.57
CA CYS A 131 -13.81 -11.31 -5.60
C CYS A 131 -13.67 -10.02 -4.75
N LEU A 132 -14.82 -9.47 -4.34
CA LEU A 132 -14.95 -8.15 -3.72
C LEU A 132 -14.05 -7.93 -2.49
N GLY A 133 -13.78 -8.98 -1.69
CA GLY A 133 -12.88 -8.87 -0.54
C GLY A 133 -11.42 -8.58 -0.92
N GLN A 134 -10.94 -9.08 -2.07
CA GLN A 134 -9.60 -8.73 -2.57
C GLN A 134 -9.62 -7.37 -3.24
N LEU A 135 -10.66 -7.08 -4.05
CA LEU A 135 -10.84 -5.80 -4.72
C LEU A 135 -10.88 -4.64 -3.72
N ALA A 136 -11.55 -4.85 -2.57
CA ALA A 136 -11.65 -3.87 -1.52
C ALA A 136 -10.27 -3.37 -1.06
N LYS A 137 -9.31 -4.29 -0.83
CA LYS A 137 -7.95 -3.95 -0.40
C LYS A 137 -7.22 -3.04 -1.39
N TRP A 138 -7.44 -3.23 -2.69
CA TRP A 138 -6.85 -2.38 -3.73
C TRP A 138 -7.54 -1.03 -3.82
N LYS A 139 -8.88 -1.01 -3.81
CA LYS A 139 -9.65 0.25 -3.90
C LYS A 139 -9.41 1.17 -2.71
N ILE A 140 -9.19 0.66 -1.50
CA ILE A 140 -8.83 1.51 -0.34
C ILE A 140 -7.57 2.32 -0.64
N ALA A 141 -6.53 1.63 -1.13
CA ALA A 141 -5.26 2.28 -1.43
C ALA A 141 -5.42 3.36 -2.50
N GLU A 142 -6.23 3.11 -3.53
CA GLU A 142 -6.56 4.12 -4.55
C GLU A 142 -7.28 5.33 -3.94
N GLU A 143 -8.30 5.10 -3.12
CA GLU A 143 -9.11 6.17 -2.54
C GLU A 143 -8.34 7.03 -1.53
N VAL A 144 -7.36 6.45 -0.83
CA VAL A 144 -6.43 7.17 0.07
C VAL A 144 -5.40 7.98 -0.71
N VAL A 145 -4.92 7.50 -1.85
CA VAL A 145 -3.95 8.25 -2.70
C VAL A 145 -4.58 9.48 -3.36
N VAL A 146 -5.89 9.44 -3.61
CA VAL A 146 -6.64 10.54 -4.24
C VAL A 146 -7.04 11.64 -3.25
N LEU A 147 -6.88 11.43 -1.94
CA LEU A 147 -7.34 12.33 -0.87
C LEU A 147 -6.24 13.27 -0.38
#